data_AF-A0A7V9PWX8-F1
#
_entry.id   AF-A0A7V9PWX8-F1
#
_cell.length_a   1.000
_cell.length_b   1.000
_cell.length_c   1.000
_cell.angle_alpha   90.00
_cell.angle_beta   90.00
_cell.angle_gamma   90.00
#
_symmetry.space_group_name_H-M   'P 1'
#
loop_
_entity.id
_entity.type
_entity.pdbx_description
1 polymer ?
#
loop_
_entity_poly.entity_id
_entity_poly.type
_entity_poly.pdbx_seq_one_letter_code
_entity_poly.pdbx_strand_id
1 'polypeptide(L)' 'EKQSMVNFTVRDLDAMLAQLRAAGVEVDDRIEDAEYGRFGWAADPEGNRIELWQPSG' A
#
# COMPACT_ATOMS: atom_id res chain seq x y z
N GLU A 1 -14.25 16.93 -3.80
CA GLU A 1 -14.80 15.78 -3.04
C GLU A 1 -13.81 15.30 -1.98
N LYS A 2 -14.23 14.48 -1.00
CA LYS A 2 -13.31 13.86 -0.02
C LYS A 2 -12.68 12.62 -0.65
N GLN A 3 -11.41 12.71 -1.06
CA GLN A 3 -10.64 11.51 -1.38
C GLN A 3 -10.54 10.69 -0.10
N SER A 4 -11.13 9.49 -0.13
CA SER A 4 -11.13 8.61 1.03
C SER A 4 -9.86 7.77 0.95
N MET A 5 -8.93 8.02 1.86
CA MET A 5 -7.72 7.21 1.97
C MET A 5 -8.08 5.91 2.69
N VAL A 6 -7.88 4.78 2.03
CA VAL A 6 -8.16 3.46 2.59
C VAL A 6 -6.86 2.87 3.12
N ASN A 7 -6.84 2.46 4.39
CA ASN A 7 -5.70 1.77 4.99
C ASN A 7 -6.02 0.28 5.16
N PHE A 8 -5.13 -0.59 4.68
CA PHE A 8 -5.21 -2.03 4.88
C PHE A 8 -3.98 -2.55 5.60
N THR A 9 -4.20 -3.44 6.57
CA THR A 9 -3.13 -4.21 7.21
C THR A 9 -2.84 -5.48 6.40
N VAL A 10 -1.58 -5.70 6.04
CA VAL A 10 -1.12 -6.84 5.23
C VAL A 10 -0.06 -7.64 5.99
N ARG A 11 0.06 -8.93 5.68
CA ARG A 11 1.08 -9.80 6.31
C ARG A 11 2.45 -9.69 5.63
N ASP A 12 2.45 -9.45 4.33
CA ASP A 12 3.64 -9.31 3.50
C ASP A 12 3.40 -8.16 2.53
N LEU A 13 4.07 -7.05 2.78
CA LEU A 13 3.95 -5.82 2.00
C LEU A 13 4.54 -6.00 0.61
N ASP A 14 5.72 -6.61 0.50
CA ASP A 14 6.39 -6.78 -0.80
C ASP A 14 5.55 -7.67 -1.72
N ALA A 15 5.00 -8.78 -1.19
CA ALA A 15 4.12 -9.65 -1.94
C ALA A 15 2.84 -8.92 -2.39
N MET A 16 2.23 -8.12 -1.52
CA MET A 16 1.02 -7.35 -1.87
C MET A 16 1.32 -6.32 -2.96
N LEU A 17 2.40 -5.56 -2.83
CA LEU A 17 2.80 -4.56 -3.82
C LEU A 17 3.12 -5.20 -5.17
N ALA A 18 3.78 -6.36 -5.17
CA ALA A 18 4.04 -7.12 -6.39
C ALA A 18 2.73 -7.59 -7.06
N GLN A 19 1.76 -8.06 -6.29
CA GLN A 19 0.44 -8.43 -6.81
C GLN A 19 -0.30 -7.24 -7.42
N LEU A 20 -0.27 -6.08 -6.75
CA LEU A 20 -0.90 -4.86 -7.24
C LEU A 20 -0.25 -4.38 -8.56
N ARG A 21 1.09 -4.36 -8.62
CA ARG A 21 1.82 -4.03 -9.86
C ARG A 21 1.50 -5.00 -10.99
N ALA A 22 1.44 -6.30 -10.70
CA ALA A 22 1.07 -7.32 -11.68
C ALA A 22 -0.38 -7.16 -12.19
N ALA A 23 -1.28 -6.62 -11.36
CA ALA A 23 -2.65 -6.28 -11.72
C ALA A 23 -2.77 -4.94 -12.48
N GLY A 24 -1.67 -4.22 -12.72
CA GLY A 24 -1.66 -2.92 -13.39
C GLY A 24 -2.11 -1.77 -12.51
N VAL A 25 -2.14 -1.96 -11.19
CA VAL A 25 -2.39 -0.89 -10.21
C VAL A 25 -1.14 -0.03 -10.10
N GLU A 26 -1.33 1.29 -9.99
CA GLU A 26 -0.22 2.20 -9.75
C GLU A 26 0.26 2.05 -8.30
N VAL A 27 1.53 1.71 -8.12
CA VAL A 27 2.12 1.46 -6.81
C VAL A 27 3.32 2.37 -6.64
N ASP A 28 3.38 3.07 -5.51
CA ASP A 28 4.53 3.93 -5.17
C ASP A 28 5.76 3.04 -4.93
N ASP A 29 6.92 3.47 -5.42
CA ASP A 29 8.20 2.80 -5.16
C ASP A 29 8.71 3.06 -3.74
N ARG A 30 8.13 4.04 -3.04
CA ARG A 30 8.45 4.36 -1.66
C ARG A 30 7.89 3.31 -0.71
N ILE A 31 8.78 2.74 0.08
CA ILE A 31 8.48 1.98 1.28
C ILE A 31 9.02 2.75 2.47
N GLU A 32 8.23 2.82 3.54
CA GLU A 32 8.70 3.36 4.82
C GLU A 32 8.75 2.25 5.87
N ASP A 33 9.95 1.95 6.34
CA ASP A 33 10.18 1.05 7.46
C ASP A 33 10.18 1.84 8.77
N ALA A 34 9.31 1.46 9.70
CA ALA A 34 9.17 2.04 11.03
C ALA A 34 9.26 0.95 12.11
N GLU A 35 9.44 1.36 13.37
CA GLU A 35 9.57 0.44 14.52
C GLU A 35 8.33 -0.45 14.71
N TYR A 36 7.15 0.03 14.27
CA TYR A 36 5.87 -0.66 14.37
C TYR A 36 5.44 -1.36 13.07
N GLY A 37 6.28 -1.35 12.02
CA GLY A 37 6.00 -2.02 10.76
C GLY A 37 6.41 -1.25 9.52
N ARG A 38 6.03 -1.77 8.36
CA ARG A 38 6.38 -1.24 7.03
C ARG A 38 5.15 -0.66 6.35
N PHE A 39 5.34 0.43 5.62
CA PHE A 39 4.28 1.13 4.91
C PHE A 39 4.58 1.19 3.42
N GLY A 40 3.54 1.00 2.60
CA GLY A 40 3.57 1.22 1.17
C GLY A 40 2.27 1.86 0.70
N TRP A 41 2.27 2.41 -0.51
CA TRP A 41 1.11 3.09 -1.07
C TRP A 41 0.82 2.64 -2.49
N ALA A 42 -0.46 2.64 -2.84
CA ALA A 42 -0.96 2.40 -4.18
C ALA A 42 -2.07 3.39 -4.51
N ALA A 43 -2.37 3.55 -5.79
CA ALA A 43 -3.51 4.31 -6.29
C ALA A 43 -4.40 3.39 -7.12
N ASP A 44 -5.70 3.40 -6.82
CA ASP A 44 -6.67 2.72 -7.66
C ASP A 44 -6.87 3.46 -9.01
N PRO A 45 -7.56 2.85 -10.00
CA PRO A 45 -7.81 3.49 -11.28
C PRO A 45 -8.64 4.78 -11.22
N GLU A 46 -9.33 5.04 -10.11
CA GLU A 46 -10.09 6.28 -9.87
C GLU A 46 -9.21 7.37 -9.23
N GLY A 47 -7.96 7.05 -8.90
CA GLY A 47 -7.00 7.94 -8.26
C GLY A 47 -7.13 8.02 -6.75
N ASN A 48 -7.87 7.10 -6.10
CA ASN A 48 -7.90 7.06 -4.64
C ASN A 48 -6.62 6.42 -4.10
N ARG A 49 -6.08 7.04 -3.05
CA ARG A 49 -4.89 6.53 -2.37
C ARG A 49 -5.23 5.39 -1.41
N ILE A 50 -4.49 4.31 -1.56
CA ILE A 50 -4.51 3.12 -0.69
C ILE A 50 -3.19 3.10 0.07
N GLU A 51 -3.27 2.96 1.39
CA GLU A 51 -2.13 2.77 2.29
C GLU A 51 -2.11 1.32 2.76
N LEU A 52 -0.95 0.69 2.67
CA LEU A 52 -0.72 -0.70 3.04
C LEU A 52 0.27 -0.70 4.21
N TRP A 53 -0.12 -1.31 5.32
CA TRP A 53 0.71 -1.42 6.50
C TRP A 53 0.97 -2.89 6.85
N GLN A 54 2.24 -3.28 6.93
CA GLN A 54 2.66 -4.56 7.47
C GLN A 54 3.19 -4.36 8.90
N PRO A 55 2.52 -4.87 9.95
CA PRO A 55 2.99 -4.72 11.32
C PRO A 55 4.32 -5.45 11.53
N SER A 56 5.19 -4.87 12.36
CA SER A 56 6.39 -5.55 12.86
C SER A 56 5.97 -6.53 13.96
N GLY A 57 5.66 -7.77 13.57
CA GLY A 57 5.19 -8.82 14.48
C GLY A 57 5.66 -10.19 14.05
#